data_AF-A0A970AZ91-F1
#
_entry.id   AF-A0A970AZ91-F1
#
_cell.length_a   1.000
_cell.length_b   1.000
_cell.length_c   1.000
_cell.angle_alpha   90.00
_cell.angle_beta   90.00
_cell.angle_gamma   90.00
#
_symmetry.space_group_name_H-M   'P 1'
#
loop_
_entity.id
_entity.type
_entity.pdbx_description
1 polymer ?
#
loop_
_entity_poly.entity_id
_entity_poly.type
_entity_poly.pdbx_seq_one_letter_code
_entity_poly.pdbx_strand_id
1 'polypeptide(L)' 'MHMLITINDLKPLTDAELERLEAQLRHILDTHVLTTDDRITIIASLVNIRQEIDRRAALSPAYRHDIGMA' A
#
# COMPACT_ATOMS: atom_id res chain seq x y z
N MET A 1 13.87 -10.85 -11.02
CA MET A 1 12.46 -11.23 -10.85
C MET A 1 11.75 -10.01 -10.31
N HIS A 2 11.03 -9.26 -11.14
CA HIS A 2 10.32 -8.05 -10.72
C HIS A 2 8.98 -8.50 -10.10
N MET A 3 8.87 -8.47 -8.78
CA MET A 3 7.64 -8.84 -8.08
C MET A 3 6.77 -7.59 -7.93
N LEU A 4 5.76 -7.46 -8.79
CA LEU A 4 4.71 -6.43 -8.67
C LEU A 4 3.64 -6.93 -7.70
N ILE A 5 3.35 -6.15 -6.65
CA ILE A 5 2.24 -6.46 -5.74
C ILE A 5 0.97 -5.83 -6.29
N THR A 6 -0.06 -6.64 -6.53
CA THR A 6 -1.36 -6.18 -7.04
C THR A 6 -2.35 -6.02 -5.90
N ILE A 7 -3.41 -5.24 -6.11
CA ILE A 7 -4.48 -5.06 -5.11
C ILE A 7 -5.11 -6.40 -4.69
N ASN A 8 -5.15 -7.40 -5.57
CA ASN A 8 -5.69 -8.72 -5.22
C ASN A 8 -4.81 -9.47 -4.22
N ASP A 9 -3.49 -9.25 -4.24
CA ASP A 9 -2.55 -9.81 -3.27
C ASP A 9 -2.68 -9.16 -1.89
N LEU A 10 -3.26 -7.95 -1.84
CA LEU A 10 -3.43 -7.15 -0.62
C LEU A 10 -4.74 -7.42 0.12
N LYS A 11 -5.79 -7.85 -0.58
CA LYS A 11 -7.11 -8.18 0.00
C LYS A 11 -7.06 -9.13 1.20
N PRO A 12 -6.26 -10.21 1.22
CA PRO A 12 -6.22 -11.10 2.37
C PRO A 12 -5.41 -10.55 3.56
N LEU A 13 -4.62 -9.48 3.36
CA LEU A 13 -3.77 -8.91 4.41
C LEU A 13 -4.60 -8.05 5.37
N THR A 14 -4.20 -8.04 6.64
CA THR A 14 -4.70 -7.12 7.67
C THR A 14 -4.11 -5.71 7.48
N ASP A 15 -4.71 -4.69 8.12
CA ASP A 15 -4.22 -3.31 7.99
C ASP A 15 -2.79 -3.15 8.52
N ALA A 16 -2.46 -3.82 9.63
CA ALA A 16 -1.11 -3.85 10.17
C ALA A 16 -0.10 -4.52 9.22
N GLU A 17 -0.52 -5.55 8.47
CA GLU A 17 0.32 -6.19 7.46
C GLU A 17 0.52 -5.28 6.24
N LEU A 18 -0.51 -4.53 5.83
CA LEU A 18 -0.41 -3.53 4.76
C LEU A 18 0.56 -2.40 5.13
N GLU A 19 0.43 -1.83 6.33
CA GLU A 19 1.34 -0.79 6.83
C GLU A 19 2.78 -1.29 6.92
N ARG A 20 2.97 -2.53 7.41
CA ARG A 20 4.30 -3.16 7.48
C ARG A 20 4.89 -3.35 6.08
N LEU A 21 4.10 -3.81 5.12
CA LEU A 21 4.53 -4.01 3.75
C LEU A 21 4.89 -2.68 3.06
N GLU A 22 4.08 -1.63 3.28
CA GLU A 22 4.38 -0.28 2.81
C GLU A 22 5.72 0.21 3.36
N ALA A 23 5.95 0.08 4.67
CA ALA A 23 7.18 0.49 5.32
C ALA A 23 8.40 -0.28 4.81
N GLN A 24 8.28 -1.59 4.61
CA GLN A 24 9.35 -2.43 4.08
C GLN A 24 9.73 -2.04 2.65
N LEU A 25 8.74 -1.83 1.78
CA LEU A 25 8.99 -1.41 0.40
C LEU A 25 9.60 -0.01 0.33
N ARG A 26 9.16 0.90 1.21
CA ARG A 26 9.76 2.24 1.33
C ARG A 26 11.21 2.16 1.77
N HIS A 27 11.50 1.36 2.79
CA HIS A 27 12.86 1.14 3.25
C HIS A 27 13.75 0.59 2.14
N ILE A 28 13.29 -0.41 1.38
CA ILE A 28 14.05 -0.95 0.24
C ILE A 28 14.32 0.14 -0.81
N LEU A 29 13.30 0.95 -1.15
CA LEU A 29 13.43 2.04 -2.10
C LEU A 29 14.47 3.10 -1.68
N ASP A 30 14.54 3.39 -0.38
CA ASP A 30 15.40 4.43 0.17
C ASP A 30 16.84 3.95 0.43
N THR A 31 17.02 2.66 0.75
CA THR A 31 18.31 2.12 1.23
C THR A 31 19.09 1.33 0.19
N HIS A 32 18.43 0.78 -0.82
CA HIS A 32 19.09 -0.09 -1.80
C HIS A 32 19.37 0.67 -3.10
N VAL A 33 20.51 0.38 -3.72
CA VAL A 33 20.78 0.82 -5.09
C VAL A 33 19.99 -0.08 -6.03
N LEU A 34 18.90 0.47 -6.58
CA LEU A 34 17.94 -0.23 -7.42
C LEU A 34 18.04 0.25 -8.87
N THR A 35 17.72 -0.62 -9.82
CA THR A 35 17.55 -0.20 -11.21
C THR A 35 16.31 0.68 -11.36
N THR A 36 16.20 1.42 -12.46
CA THR A 36 14.99 2.20 -12.76
C THR A 36 13.74 1.32 -12.79
N ASP A 37 13.85 0.12 -13.37
CA ASP A 37 12.74 -0.83 -13.49
C ASP A 37 12.31 -1.38 -12.12
N ASP A 38 13.26 -1.69 -11.25
CA ASP A 38 12.99 -2.09 -9.86
C ASP A 38 12.27 -0.96 -9.10
N ARG A 39 12.75 0.29 -9.25
CA ARG A 39 12.12 1.46 -8.60
C ARG A 39 10.69 1.65 -9.09
N ILE A 40 10.44 1.54 -10.38
CA ILE A 40 9.09 1.64 -10.96
C ILE A 40 8.19 0.54 -10.39
N THR A 41 8.68 -0.69 -10.30
CA THR A 41 7.90 -1.83 -9.77
C THR A 41 7.55 -1.66 -8.30
N ILE A 42 8.51 -1.20 -7.48
CA ILE A 42 8.30 -0.94 -6.05
C ILE A 42 7.32 0.23 -5.85
N ILE A 43 7.48 1.32 -6.61
CA ILE A 43 6.56 2.47 -6.55
C ILE A 43 5.15 2.05 -6.94
N ALA A 44 4.98 1.26 -8.00
CA ALA A 44 3.66 0.74 -8.39
C ALA A 44 3.03 -0.12 -7.28
N SER A 45 3.83 -0.96 -6.62
CA SER A 45 3.39 -1.77 -5.48
C SER A 45 2.96 -0.91 -4.29
N LEU A 46 3.73 0.15 -3.97
CA LEU A 46 3.40 1.12 -2.92
C LEU A 46 2.08 1.85 -3.21
N VAL A 47 1.84 2.24 -4.47
CA VAL A 47 0.59 2.88 -4.89
C VAL A 47 -0.61 1.94 -4.65
N ASN A 48 -0.48 0.67 -5.03
CA ASN A 48 -1.55 -0.32 -4.81
C ASN A 48 -1.83 -0.53 -3.31
N ILE A 49 -0.78 -0.55 -2.46
CA ILE A 49 -0.93 -0.66 -1.01
C ILE A 49 -1.67 0.55 -0.44
N ARG A 50 -1.25 1.77 -0.79
CA ARG A 50 -1.90 2.99 -0.32
C ARG A 50 -3.36 3.05 -0.74
N GLN A 51 -3.67 2.67 -1.98
CA GLN A 51 -5.06 2.61 -2.47
C GLN A 51 -5.92 1.63 -1.68
N GLU A 52 -5.39 0.47 -1.31
CA GLU A 52 -6.13 -0.51 -0.51
C GLU A 52 -6.35 -0.01 0.93
N ILE A 53 -5.34 0.63 1.53
CA ILE A 53 -5.46 1.27 2.86
C ILE A 53 -6.54 2.37 2.81
N ASP A 54 -6.47 3.28 1.84
CA ASP A 54 -7.43 4.38 1.71
C ASP A 54 -8.85 3.86 1.45
N ARG A 55 -8.99 2.79 0.64
CA ARG A 55 -10.26 2.11 0.40
C ARG A 55 -10.86 1.55 1.69
N ARG A 56 -10.04 0.92 2.54
CA ARG A 56 -10.49 0.37 3.83
C ARG A 56 -10.85 1.48 4.82
N ALA A 57 -10.06 2.54 4.86
CA ALA A 57 -10.35 3.72 5.67
C ALA A 57 -11.71 4.34 5.30
N ALA A 58 -11.98 4.53 4.00
CA ALA A 58 -13.26 5.05 3.50
C ALA A 58 -14.46 4.12 3.79
N LEU A 59 -14.23 2.81 3.91
CA LEU A 59 -15.25 1.83 4.28
C LEU A 59 -15.43 1.74 5.80
N SER A 60 -14.51 2.25 6.60
CA SER A 60 -14.64 2.26 8.07
C SER A 60 -15.72 3.26 8.53
N PRO A 61 -16.61 2.89 9.46
CA PRO A 61 -17.64 3.80 10.00
C PRO A 61 -17.06 5.04 10.68
N ALA A 62 -15.85 4.93 11.26
CA ALA A 62 -15.16 6.04 11.91
C ALA A 62 -14.84 7.18 10.92
N TYR A 63 -14.47 6.84 9.68
CA TYR A 63 -14.16 7.84 8.65
C TYR A 63 -15.42 8.53 8.10
N ARG A 64 -16.57 7.84 8.07
CA ARG A 64 -17.86 8.44 7.63
C ARG A 64 -18.38 9.49 8.62
N HIS A 65 -18.06 9.35 9.90
CA HIS A 65 -18.49 10.29 10.94
C HIS A 65 -17.78 11.66 10.83
N ASP A 66 -16.49 11.67 10.48
CA ASP A 66 -15.70 12.92 10.34
C ASP A 66 -16.08 13.78 9.12
N ILE A 67 -16.71 13.19 8.09
CA ILE A 67 -17.23 13.92 6.91
C ILE A 67 -18.73 14.25 7.00
N GLY A 68 -19.37 14.04 8.15
CA GLY A 68 -20.73 14.51 8.41
C GLY A 68 -21.82 13.86 7.55
N MET A 69 -21.59 12.64 7.03
CA MET A 69 -22.62 11.88 6.31
C MET A 69 -23.30 10.92 7.29
N ALA A 70 -24.39 11.39 7.90
CA ALA A 70 -25.36 10.58 8.65
C ALA A 70 -26.35 9.89 7.70
#